data_AF-A0A4Y9TC75-F1
#
_entry.id   AF-A0A4Y9TC75-F1
#
_cell.length_a   1.000
_cell.length_b   1.000
_cell.length_c   1.000
_cell.angle_alpha   90.00
_cell.angle_beta   90.00
_cell.angle_gamma   90.00
#
_symmetry.space_group_name_H-M   'P 1'
#
loop_
_entity.id
_entity.type
_entity.pdbx_description
1 polymer ?
#
loop_
_entity_poly.entity_id
_entity_poly.type
_entity_poly.pdbx_seq_one_letter_code
_entity_poly.pdbx_strand_id
1 'polypeptide(L)'
;MTVDYETIQKIQKLGDDVLIGVAEVAALTGFSVLTVRQRKLPGLEPVPGLSRLRWRLGDLRTWMRTGNTESRDSATVIAPFSHPKRTGRPTKKAQVEARQ
;
A
#
# COMPACT_ATOMS: atom_id res chain seq x y z
N MET A 1 2.19 -10.95 -21.41
CA MET A 1 1.45 -10.56 -20.19
C MET A 1 1.01 -9.12 -20.39
N THR A 2 -0.24 -8.87 -20.80
CA THR A 2 -0.78 -7.52 -20.92
C THR A 2 -1.20 -7.04 -19.54
N VAL A 3 -0.57 -5.99 -19.05
CA VAL A 3 -0.96 -5.35 -17.79
C VAL A 3 -2.31 -4.65 -18.02
N ASP A 4 -3.31 -4.99 -17.22
CA ASP A 4 -4.67 -4.44 -17.34
C ASP A 4 -4.77 -3.07 -16.66
N TYR A 5 -4.28 -2.05 -17.38
CA TYR A 5 -4.24 -0.67 -16.90
C TYR A 5 -5.63 -0.08 -16.62
N GLU A 6 -6.66 -0.50 -17.36
CA GLU A 6 -8.04 -0.06 -17.15
C GLU A 6 -8.56 -0.48 -15.79
N THR A 7 -8.33 -1.75 -15.43
CA THR A 7 -8.71 -2.30 -14.13
C THR A 7 -7.93 -1.61 -13.00
N ILE A 8 -6.63 -1.37 -13.18
CA ILE A 8 -5.81 -0.67 -12.19
C ILE A 8 -6.34 0.75 -11.95
N GLN A 9 -6.64 1.51 -13.00
CA GLN A 9 -7.17 2.87 -12.87
C GLN A 9 -8.52 2.92 -12.15
N LYS A 10 -9.40 1.93 -12.39
CA LYS A 10 -10.68 1.83 -11.68
C LYS A 10 -10.47 1.56 -10.21
N ILE A 11 -9.59 0.63 -9.84
CA ILE A 11 -9.32 0.27 -8.45
C ILE A 11 -8.64 1.41 -7.69
N GLN A 12 -7.78 2.20 -8.33
CA GLN A 12 -7.13 3.36 -7.71
C GLN A 12 -8.14 4.41 -7.21
N LYS A 13 -9.30 4.53 -7.87
CA LYS A 13 -10.37 5.46 -7.49
C LYS A 13 -11.25 4.93 -6.35
N LEU A 14 -11.12 3.64 -5.99
CA LEU A 14 -11.91 3.01 -4.94
C LEU A 14 -11.34 3.31 -3.55
N GLY A 15 -12.24 3.36 -2.57
CA GLY A 15 -11.91 3.47 -1.15
C GLY A 15 -11.35 2.18 -0.56
N ASP A 16 -10.70 2.28 0.60
CA ASP A 16 -9.99 1.18 1.23
C ASP A 16 -10.90 0.05 1.75
N ASP A 17 -12.18 0.32 1.98
CA ASP A 17 -13.18 -0.65 2.46
C ASP A 17 -13.71 -1.58 1.37
N VAL A 18 -13.33 -1.37 0.11
CA VAL A 18 -13.85 -2.17 -1.00
C VAL A 18 -13.22 -3.57 -1.01
N LEU A 19 -14.07 -4.58 -1.20
CA LEU A 19 -13.65 -5.96 -1.39
C LEU A 19 -13.32 -6.25 -2.85
N ILE A 20 -12.04 -6.49 -3.11
CA ILE A 20 -11.51 -6.84 -4.43
C ILE A 20 -11.23 -8.35 -4.54
N GLY A 21 -11.31 -8.88 -5.74
CA GLY A 21 -11.13 -10.31 -6.02
C GLY A 21 -9.73 -10.64 -6.55
N VAL A 22 -9.60 -11.89 -7.00
CA VAL A 22 -8.33 -12.46 -7.48
C VAL A 22 -7.77 -11.71 -8.69
N ALA A 23 -8.63 -11.27 -9.61
CA ALA A 23 -8.21 -10.60 -10.83
C ALA A 23 -7.66 -9.19 -10.53
N GLU A 24 -8.33 -8.46 -9.66
CA GLU A 24 -7.91 -7.13 -9.22
C GLU A 24 -6.61 -7.19 -8.42
N VAL A 25 -6.49 -8.15 -7.49
CA VAL A 25 -5.25 -8.37 -6.74
C VAL A 25 -4.10 -8.74 -7.68
N ALA A 26 -4.33 -9.61 -8.67
CA ALA A 26 -3.32 -9.95 -9.67
C ALA A 26 -2.90 -8.72 -10.51
N ALA A 27 -3.86 -7.89 -10.93
CA ALA A 27 -3.59 -6.68 -11.69
C ALA A 27 -2.76 -5.66 -10.89
N LEU A 28 -3.02 -5.52 -9.60
CA LEU A 28 -2.31 -4.56 -8.73
C LEU A 28 -0.93 -5.05 -8.28
N THR A 29 -0.78 -6.34 -8.01
CA THR A 29 0.47 -6.92 -7.49
C THR A 29 1.40 -7.40 -8.60
N GLY A 30 0.90 -7.61 -9.81
CA GLY A 30 1.64 -8.21 -10.92
C GLY A 30 1.84 -9.73 -10.78
N PHE A 31 1.30 -10.36 -9.73
CA PHE A 31 1.31 -11.82 -9.62
C PHE A 31 0.36 -12.47 -10.63
N SER A 32 0.67 -13.72 -10.99
CA SER A 32 -0.27 -14.51 -11.77
C SER A 32 -1.56 -14.75 -10.98
N VAL A 33 -2.69 -14.78 -11.68
CA VAL A 33 -4.00 -15.13 -11.10
C VAL A 33 -3.94 -16.46 -10.33
N LEU A 34 -3.14 -17.41 -10.82
CA LEU A 34 -2.95 -18.72 -10.19
C LEU A 34 -2.23 -18.60 -8.84
N THR A 35 -1.19 -17.76 -8.74
CA THR A 35 -0.47 -17.47 -7.49
C THR A 35 -1.41 -16.88 -6.44
N VAL A 36 -2.25 -15.92 -6.84
CA VAL A 36 -3.24 -15.29 -5.96
C VAL A 36 -4.32 -16.31 -5.53
N ARG A 37 -4.78 -17.15 -6.46
CA ARG A 37 -5.74 -18.24 -6.16
C ARG A 37 -5.20 -19.27 -5.17
N GLN A 38 -3.91 -19.55 -5.25
CA GLN A 38 -3.21 -20.46 -4.34
C GLN A 38 -2.90 -19.81 -2.98
N ARG A 39 -3.30 -18.54 -2.75
CA ARG A 39 -3.05 -17.78 -1.51
C ARG A 39 -1.57 -17.70 -1.16
N LYS A 40 -0.71 -17.66 -2.18
CA LYS A 40 0.75 -17.53 -2.01
C LYS A 40 1.16 -16.07 -1.79
N LEU A 41 0.40 -15.36 -0.96
CA LEU A 41 0.62 -13.97 -0.58
C LEU A 41 0.83 -13.94 0.94
N PRO A 42 2.07 -14.11 1.43
CA PRO A 42 2.35 -14.17 2.85
C PRO A 42 1.92 -12.86 3.53
N GLY A 43 1.22 -12.96 4.66
CA GLY A 43 0.75 -11.79 5.40
C GLY A 43 -0.43 -11.05 4.77
N LEU A 44 -1.04 -11.58 3.70
CA LEU A 44 -2.27 -11.04 3.12
C LEU A 44 -3.39 -12.09 3.14
N GLU A 45 -4.17 -12.09 4.21
CA GLU A 45 -5.28 -13.02 4.39
C GLU A 45 -6.55 -12.55 3.66
N PRO A 46 -7.24 -13.45 2.93
CA PRO A 46 -8.55 -13.14 2.37
C PRO A 46 -9.61 -13.06 3.48
N VAL A 47 -10.67 -12.29 3.22
CA VAL A 47 -11.80 -12.15 4.13
C VAL A 47 -12.49 -13.53 4.31
N PRO A 48 -12.54 -14.05 5.55
CA PRO A 48 -13.15 -15.35 5.83
C PRO A 48 -14.68 -15.28 5.65
N GLY A 49 -15.30 -16.45 5.44
CA GLY A 49 -16.77 -16.54 5.31
C GLY A 49 -17.31 -16.22 3.91
N LEU A 50 -16.44 -15.91 2.94
CA LEU A 50 -16.83 -15.71 1.54
C LEU A 50 -16.51 -16.94 0.68
N SER A 51 -17.44 -17.31 -0.20
CA SER A 51 -17.27 -18.43 -1.14
C SER A 51 -16.19 -18.20 -2.20
N ARG A 52 -15.81 -16.94 -2.41
CA ARG A 52 -14.74 -16.51 -3.34
C ARG A 52 -13.71 -15.73 -2.57
N LEU A 53 -12.44 -15.89 -2.94
CA LEU A 53 -11.33 -15.15 -2.34
C LEU A 53 -11.53 -13.65 -2.60
N ARG A 54 -11.64 -12.90 -1.50
CA ARG A 54 -11.72 -11.44 -1.51
C ARG A 54 -10.78 -10.86 -0.49
N TRP A 55 -10.24 -9.69 -0.80
CA TRP A 55 -9.37 -8.92 0.09
C TRP A 55 -9.91 -7.51 0.22
N ARG A 56 -9.67 -6.87 1.36
CA ARG A 56 -9.92 -5.43 1.48
C ARG A 56 -8.83 -4.69 0.74
N LEU A 57 -9.22 -3.68 -0.03
CA LEU A 57 -8.28 -2.87 -0.79
C LEU A 57 -7.28 -2.14 0.13
N GLY A 58 -7.71 -1.69 1.31
CA GLY A 58 -6.84 -1.09 2.31
C GLY A 58 -5.76 -2.03 2.83
N ASP A 59 -6.12 -3.29 3.08
CA ASP A 59 -5.17 -4.33 3.54
C ASP A 59 -4.16 -4.63 2.42
N LEU A 60 -4.61 -4.75 1.17
CA LEU A 60 -3.72 -4.93 0.02
C LEU A 60 -2.77 -3.73 -0.17
N ARG A 61 -3.27 -2.49 -0.08
CA ARG A 61 -2.45 -1.28 -0.22
C ARG A 61 -1.42 -1.18 0.90
N THR A 62 -1.81 -1.53 2.12
CA THR A 62 -0.91 -1.56 3.27
C THR A 62 0.16 -2.63 3.07
N TRP A 63 -0.24 -3.83 2.67
CA TRP A 63 0.66 -4.94 2.34
C TRP A 63 1.67 -4.57 1.24
N MET A 64 1.22 -3.93 0.16
CA MET A 64 2.09 -3.47 -0.93
C MET A 64 3.09 -2.40 -0.45
N ARG A 65 2.72 -1.55 0.52
CA ARG A 65 3.60 -0.52 1.08
C ARG A 65 4.60 -1.09 2.09
N THR A 66 4.15 -1.99 2.97
CA THR A 66 4.99 -2.60 4.00
C THR A 66 5.92 -3.66 3.40
N GLY A 67 5.58 -4.18 2.21
CA GLY A 67 6.30 -5.26 1.56
C GLY A 67 6.01 -6.61 2.23
N ASN A 68 6.48 -7.68 1.59
CA ASN A 68 6.40 -9.04 2.11
C ASN A 68 7.37 -9.21 3.30
N THR A 69 7.04 -8.61 4.45
CA THR A 69 7.93 -8.49 5.62
C THR A 69 8.26 -9.83 6.28
N GLU A 70 7.58 -10.91 5.94
CA GLU A 70 7.93 -12.27 6.41
C GLU A 70 9.25 -12.78 5.80
N SER A 71 9.76 -12.18 4.71
CA SER A 71 10.99 -12.64 4.03
C SER A 71 12.11 -11.60 3.99
N ARG A 72 11.93 -10.46 4.68
CA ARG A 72 12.89 -9.36 4.61
C ARG A 72 13.12 -8.76 5.98
N ASP A 73 13.77 -9.54 6.84
CA ASP A 73 14.70 -8.96 7.79
C ASP A 73 15.57 -7.95 7.02
N SER A 74 15.58 -6.69 7.46
CA SER A 74 16.37 -5.58 6.92
C SER A 74 15.86 -4.95 5.60
N ALA A 75 15.05 -3.89 5.71
CA ALA A 75 15.27 -2.62 4.99
C ALA A 75 14.16 -1.60 5.31
N THR A 76 14.52 -0.62 6.13
CA THR A 76 14.09 0.80 6.09
C THR A 76 12.60 1.09 5.86
N VAL A 77 11.95 1.43 6.98
CA VAL A 77 10.70 2.18 7.09
C VAL A 77 10.62 3.31 6.06
N ILE A 78 9.67 3.21 5.12
CA ILE A 78 9.09 4.38 4.45
C ILE A 78 7.58 4.34 4.69
N ALA A 79 7.17 5.01 5.77
CA ALA A 79 5.77 5.29 6.05
C ALA A 79 5.21 6.31 5.03
N PRO A 80 3.96 6.17 4.55
CA PRO A 80 3.33 7.22 3.74
C PRO A 80 2.73 8.30 4.65
N PHE A 81 3.29 9.49 4.55
CA PHE A 81 2.63 10.80 4.56
C PHE A 81 1.30 10.97 5.33
N SER A 82 1.38 11.63 6.48
CA SER A 82 0.39 12.63 6.91
C SER A 82 0.96 14.03 6.64
N HIS A 83 0.16 14.88 5.99
CA HIS A 83 0.46 16.23 5.48
C HIS A 83 0.59 17.28 6.62
N PRO A 84 0.75 18.60 6.36
CA PRO A 84 1.86 19.31 5.72
C PRO A 84 2.43 20.42 6.66
N LYS A 85 3.72 20.76 6.57
CA LYS A 85 4.22 22.15 6.74
C LYS A 85 5.71 22.25 6.40
N ARG A 86 5.98 22.92 5.28
CA ARG A 86 7.27 23.56 5.00
C ARG A 86 7.55 24.57 6.10
N THR A 87 8.56 24.34 6.91
CA THR A 87 9.27 25.42 7.61
C THR A 87 10.74 25.27 7.28
N GLY A 88 11.18 26.15 6.37
CA GLY A 88 12.57 26.22 5.92
C GLY A 88 13.53 26.58 7.04
N ARG A 89 14.80 26.33 6.74
CA ARG A 89 16.01 26.75 7.46
C ARG A 89 15.82 28.06 8.23
N PRO A 90 16.06 28.08 9.56
CA PRO A 90 15.93 29.29 10.35
C PRO A 90 16.89 30.36 9.82
N THR A 91 16.37 31.53 9.45
CA THR A 91 17.17 32.67 9.07
C THR A 91 17.74 33.35 10.32
N LYS A 92 18.97 33.84 10.22
CA LYS A 92 19.83 34.40 11.28
C LYS A 92 19.18 35.50 12.16
N LYS A 93 18.02 36.05 11.80
CA LYS A 93 17.32 37.08 12.58
C LYS A 93 16.68 36.55 13.87
N ALA A 94 16.12 35.34 13.86
CA ALA A 94 15.47 34.75 15.05
C ALA A 94 16.46 34.37 16.17
N GLN A 95 17.74 34.19 15.85
CA GLN A 95 18.76 33.79 16.81
C GLN A 95 19.32 34.98 17.62
N VAL A 96 19.13 36.22 17.15
CA VAL A 96 19.67 37.43 17.80
C VAL A 96 18.72 37.98 18.87
N GLU A 97 17.40 37.77 18.74
CA GLU A 97 16.40 38.21 19.73
C GLU A 97 16.38 37.36 21.01
N ALA A 98 16.85 36.11 20.97
CA ALA A 98 16.88 35.22 22.14
C ALA A 98 18.09 35.44 23.08
N ARG A 99 18.90 36.48 22.85
CA ARG A 99 20.10 36.81 23.63
C ARG A 99 20.01 38.14 24.38
N GLN A 100 18.81 38.74 24.50
CA GLN A 100 18.57 39.84 25.44
C GLN A 100 17.97 39.32 26.74
#